data_AF-A0AAP2GWV0-F1
#
_entry.id   AF-A0AAP2GWV0-F1
#
_cell.length_a   1.000
_cell.length_b   1.000
_cell.length_c   1.000
_cell.angle_alpha   90.00
_cell.angle_beta   90.00
_cell.angle_gamma   90.00
#
_symmetry.space_group_name_H-M   'P 1'
#
loop_
_entity.id
_entity.type
_entity.pdbx_description
1 polymer ?
#
loop_
_entity_poly.entity_id
_entity_poly.type
_entity_poly.pdbx_seq_one_letter_code
_entity_poly.pdbx_strand_id
1 'polypeptide(L)'
;MKKLRSTPSVRYIVKNLVVLAGVLLVIVLLVKTNTGYDLLFNKLLQERVAQQQYEDLSYDDRRAVKLGYNFTYLQLLRSRTPETAVILMPPDSVFRRPDDEHAFIDYWITNRGWASYFVYPRRLVYSDDLEAEPSRLRPTHVAIVHYWGYDKLAYPVDKKYPYDVMPF
;
A
#
# COMPACT_ATOMS: atom_id res chain seq x y z
N MET A 1 -11.54 23.44 61.96
CA MET A 1 -12.87 23.68 61.35
C MET A 1 -12.90 23.05 59.96
N LYS A 2 -13.58 21.91 59.78
CA LYS A 2 -13.71 21.19 58.50
C LYS A 2 -14.78 21.89 57.64
N LYS A 3 -14.40 22.45 56.49
CA LYS A 3 -15.35 22.92 55.47
C LYS A 3 -16.15 21.72 54.94
N LEU A 4 -17.42 21.63 55.32
CA LEU A 4 -18.39 20.71 54.71
C LEU A 4 -18.56 21.13 53.24
N ARG A 5 -18.11 20.28 52.31
CA ARG A 5 -18.42 20.44 50.88
C ARG A 5 -19.94 20.39 50.73
N SER A 6 -20.54 21.49 50.24
CA SER A 6 -21.96 21.49 49.91
C SER A 6 -22.20 20.45 48.81
N THR A 7 -22.94 19.39 49.14
CA THR A 7 -23.45 18.46 48.13
C THR A 7 -24.28 19.25 47.12
N PRO A 8 -23.96 19.19 45.81
CA PRO A 8 -24.75 19.88 44.81
C PRO A 8 -26.18 19.36 44.89
N SER A 9 -27.16 20.27 44.93
CA SER A 9 -28.56 19.86 45.00
C SER A 9 -28.91 19.05 43.77
N VAL A 10 -29.72 17.99 43.94
CA VAL A 10 -30.11 17.04 42.88
C VAL A 10 -30.63 17.77 41.64
N ARG A 11 -31.29 18.90 41.82
CA ARG A 11 -31.81 19.77 40.77
C ARG A 11 -30.71 20.35 39.86
N TYR A 12 -29.54 20.72 40.40
CA TYR A 12 -28.42 21.20 39.59
C TYR A 12 -27.75 20.07 38.80
N ILE A 13 -27.67 18.86 39.37
CA ILE A 13 -27.13 17.68 38.69
C ILE A 13 -28.01 17.31 37.50
N VAL A 14 -29.34 17.27 37.69
CA VAL A 14 -30.30 16.99 36.63
C VAL A 14 -30.23 18.06 35.53
N LYS A 15 -30.14 19.35 35.89
CA LYS A 15 -30.01 20.44 34.92
C LYS A 15 -28.72 20.29 34.08
N ASN A 16 -27.60 19.96 34.70
CA ASN A 16 -26.33 19.77 33.99
C ASN A 16 -26.36 18.55 33.08
N LEU A 17 -27.02 17.46 33.48
CA LEU A 17 -27.21 16.27 32.64
C LEU A 17 -28.06 16.57 31.39
N VAL A 18 -29.14 17.35 31.54
CA VAL A 18 -29.98 17.76 30.41
C VAL A 18 -29.20 18.66 29.44
N VAL A 19 -28.41 19.60 29.95
CA VAL A 19 -27.54 20.45 29.12
C VAL A 19 -26.48 19.60 28.41
N LEU A 20 -25.84 18.66 29.10
CA LEU A 20 -24.86 17.75 28.51
C LEU A 20 -25.49 16.92 27.38
N ALA A 21 -26.68 16.35 27.61
CA ALA A 21 -27.40 15.57 26.60
C ALA A 21 -27.77 16.43 25.38
N GLY A 22 -28.20 17.67 25.60
CA GLY A 22 -28.47 18.63 24.53
C GLY A 22 -27.22 18.97 23.71
N VAL A 23 -26.09 19.24 24.37
CA VAL A 23 -24.81 19.51 23.70
C VAL A 23 -24.34 18.30 22.89
N LEU A 24 -24.41 17.09 23.45
CA LEU A 24 -24.08 15.84 22.76
C LEU A 24 -24.95 15.65 21.51
N LEU A 25 -26.25 15.91 21.61
CA LEU A 25 -27.18 15.77 20.50
C LEU A 25 -26.87 16.78 19.38
N VAL A 26 -26.53 18.03 19.73
CA VAL A 26 -26.08 19.03 18.75
C VAL A 26 -24.80 18.60 18.06
N ILE A 27 -23.82 18.07 18.80
CA ILE A 27 -22.56 17.56 18.22
C ILE A 27 -22.84 16.41 17.24
N VAL A 28 -23.68 15.44 17.62
CA VAL A 28 -24.04 14.31 16.74
C VAL A 28 -24.73 14.79 15.46
N LEU A 29 -25.63 15.76 15.57
CA LEU A 29 -26.30 16.34 14.41
C LEU A 29 -25.30 17.05 13.49
N LEU A 30 -24.41 17.88 14.04
CA LEU A 30 -23.39 18.57 13.26
C LEU A 30 -22.45 17.59 12.53
N VAL A 31 -22.03 16.53 13.20
CA VAL A 31 -21.20 15.45 12.62
C VAL A 31 -21.94 14.75 11.48
N LYS A 32 -23.23 14.44 11.64
CA LYS A 32 -24.03 13.77 10.60
C LYS A 32 -24.36 14.67 9.41
N THR A 33 -24.58 15.96 9.64
CA THR A 33 -24.90 16.92 8.55
C THR A 33 -23.67 17.28 7.72
N ASN A 34 -22.47 17.12 8.28
CA ASN A 34 -21.24 17.47 7.59
C ASN A 34 -20.67 16.23 6.89
N THR A 35 -20.78 16.23 5.57
CA THR A 35 -20.31 15.16 4.67
C THR A 35 -18.85 14.77 4.89
N GLY A 36 -18.00 15.70 5.35
CA GLY A 36 -16.59 15.42 5.64
C GLY A 36 -16.41 14.54 6.87
N TYR A 37 -17.19 14.76 7.94
CA TYR A 37 -17.13 13.93 9.13
C TYR A 37 -17.81 12.58 8.93
N ASP A 38 -18.94 12.53 8.22
CA ASP A 38 -19.59 11.27 7.88
C ASP A 38 -18.67 10.37 7.04
N LEU A 39 -17.97 10.95 6.06
CA LEU A 39 -16.98 10.23 5.26
C LEU A 39 -15.79 9.75 6.10
N LEU A 40 -15.27 10.56 7.04
CA LEU A 40 -14.21 10.15 7.95
C LEU A 40 -14.64 9.00 8.86
N PHE A 41 -15.79 9.12 9.53
CA PHE A 41 -16.28 8.09 10.44
C PHE A 41 -16.60 6.79 9.72
N ASN A 42 -17.28 6.87 8.57
CA ASN A 42 -17.61 5.67 7.79
C ASN A 42 -16.36 5.00 7.22
N LYS A 43 -15.37 5.77 6.73
CA LYS A 43 -14.08 5.20 6.29
C LYS A 43 -13.32 4.56 7.45
N LEU A 44 -13.21 5.23 8.60
CA LEU A 44 -12.48 4.70 9.76
C LEU A 44 -13.13 3.43 10.32
N LEU A 45 -14.46 3.37 10.35
CA LEU A 45 -15.20 2.18 10.80
C LEU A 45 -15.05 1.03 9.80
N GLN A 46 -15.17 1.29 8.50
CA GLN A 46 -14.95 0.27 7.47
C GLN A 46 -13.51 -0.25 7.47
N GLU A 47 -12.52 0.64 7.60
CA GLU A 47 -11.11 0.26 7.69
C GLU A 47 -10.82 -0.59 8.92
N ARG A 48 -11.46 -0.32 10.06
CA ARG A 48 -11.31 -1.17 11.27
C ARG A 48 -11.87 -2.58 11.06
N VAL A 49 -13.07 -2.68 10.50
CA VAL A 49 -13.70 -3.99 10.24
C VAL A 49 -12.88 -4.78 9.22
N ALA A 50 -12.38 -4.12 8.18
CA ALA A 50 -11.45 -4.75 7.22
C ALA A 50 -10.14 -5.18 7.90
N GLN A 51 -9.59 -4.40 8.82
CA GLN A 51 -8.37 -4.78 9.55
C GLN A 51 -8.55 -5.99 10.47
N GLN A 52 -9.72 -6.15 11.09
CA GLN A 52 -10.04 -7.32 11.93
C GLN A 52 -10.12 -8.61 11.12
N GLN A 53 -10.54 -8.55 9.86
CA GLN A 53 -10.59 -9.71 8.96
C GLN A 53 -9.19 -10.26 8.58
N TYR A 54 -8.13 -9.51 8.89
CA TYR A 54 -6.75 -9.86 8.54
C TYR A 54 -5.82 -9.89 9.76
N GLU A 55 -6.35 -10.01 10.99
CA GLU A 55 -5.53 -10.04 12.21
C GLU A 55 -4.57 -11.24 12.25
N ASP A 56 -4.97 -12.37 11.66
CA ASP A 56 -4.17 -13.60 11.60
C ASP A 56 -3.16 -13.64 10.43
N LEU A 57 -3.17 -12.65 9.55
CA LEU A 57 -2.28 -12.60 8.39
C LEU A 57 -0.88 -12.10 8.75
N SER A 58 0.15 -12.66 8.09
CA SER A 58 1.51 -12.15 8.20
C SER A 58 1.58 -10.67 7.79
N TYR A 59 2.62 -9.97 8.24
CA TYR A 59 2.84 -8.57 7.86
C TYR A 59 2.88 -8.36 6.35
N ASP A 60 3.55 -9.26 5.63
CA ASP A 60 3.64 -9.21 4.17
C ASP A 60 2.30 -9.56 3.51
N ASP A 61 1.54 -10.52 4.04
CA ASP A 61 0.22 -10.88 3.51
C ASP A 61 -0.78 -9.72 3.68
N ARG A 62 -0.75 -9.03 4.83
CA ARG A 62 -1.55 -7.81 5.05
C ARG A 62 -1.19 -6.71 4.07
N ARG A 63 0.08 -6.58 3.71
CA ARG A 63 0.53 -5.62 2.69
C ARG A 63 0.09 -6.05 1.30
N ALA A 64 0.14 -7.34 0.96
CA ALA A 64 -0.34 -7.87 -0.31
C ALA A 64 -1.85 -7.62 -0.49
N VAL A 65 -2.66 -7.82 0.55
CA VAL A 65 -4.09 -7.48 0.50
C VAL A 65 -4.33 -5.98 0.29
N LYS A 66 -3.54 -5.12 0.95
CA LYS A 66 -3.71 -3.66 0.88
C LYS A 66 -3.18 -3.04 -0.41
N LEU A 67 -2.05 -3.53 -0.93
CA LEU A 67 -1.30 -2.95 -2.04
C LEU A 67 -1.44 -3.78 -3.33
N GLY A 68 -2.11 -4.92 -3.26
CA GLY A 68 -2.45 -5.77 -4.39
C GLY A 68 -1.25 -6.34 -5.13
N TYR A 69 -1.42 -6.47 -6.44
CA TYR A 69 -0.47 -7.12 -7.34
C TYR A 69 0.87 -6.40 -7.44
N ASN A 70 0.91 -5.07 -7.34
CA ASN A 70 2.18 -4.31 -7.32
C ASN A 70 3.11 -4.81 -6.21
N PHE A 71 2.60 -4.91 -4.98
CA PHE A 71 3.40 -5.37 -3.86
C PHE A 71 3.73 -6.86 -3.99
N THR A 72 2.78 -7.68 -4.42
CA THR A 72 2.99 -9.12 -4.60
C THR A 72 4.11 -9.39 -5.60
N TYR A 73 4.17 -8.64 -6.70
CA TYR A 73 5.25 -8.75 -7.67
C TYR A 73 6.60 -8.26 -7.10
N LEU A 74 6.64 -7.16 -6.36
CA LEU A 74 7.87 -6.72 -5.70
C LEU A 74 8.36 -7.73 -4.64
N GLN A 75 7.43 -8.40 -3.94
CA GLN A 75 7.75 -9.47 -3.00
C GLN A 75 8.33 -10.69 -3.74
N LEU A 76 7.79 -11.03 -4.91
CA LEU A 76 8.35 -12.06 -5.80
C LEU A 76 9.81 -11.74 -6.13
N LEU A 77 10.08 -10.51 -6.62
CA LEU A 77 11.44 -10.05 -6.93
C LEU A 77 12.36 -10.20 -5.72
N ARG A 78 11.90 -9.76 -4.54
CA ARG A 78 12.66 -9.83 -3.28
C ARG A 78 12.97 -11.28 -2.89
N SER A 79 12.01 -12.18 -3.04
CA SER A 79 12.16 -13.59 -2.63
C SER A 79 13.06 -14.41 -3.55
N ARG A 80 13.13 -14.06 -4.84
CA ARG A 80 13.84 -14.84 -5.88
C ARG A 80 15.21 -14.28 -6.28
N THR A 81 15.64 -13.18 -5.67
CA THR A 81 16.93 -12.55 -5.98
C THR A 81 17.77 -12.33 -4.72
N PRO A 82 19.11 -12.33 -4.82
CA PRO A 82 19.98 -12.01 -3.69
C PRO A 82 19.88 -10.53 -3.29
N GLU A 83 20.32 -10.19 -2.08
CA GLU A 83 20.30 -8.82 -1.57
C GLU A 83 21.12 -7.82 -2.40
N THR A 84 22.19 -8.30 -3.04
CA THR A 84 23.07 -7.50 -3.92
C THR A 84 22.52 -7.34 -5.34
N ALA A 85 21.32 -7.86 -5.64
CA ALA A 85 20.78 -7.85 -6.99
C ALA A 85 20.51 -6.42 -7.50
N VAL A 86 20.88 -6.21 -8.76
CA VAL A 86 20.47 -5.05 -9.55
C VAL A 86 19.52 -5.57 -10.61
N ILE A 87 18.25 -5.21 -10.50
CA ILE A 87 17.16 -5.78 -11.29
C ILE A 87 16.77 -4.79 -12.39
N LEU A 88 16.88 -5.22 -13.64
CA LEU A 88 16.35 -4.50 -14.79
C LEU A 88 14.82 -4.63 -14.83
N MET A 89 14.15 -3.52 -14.57
CA MET A 89 12.70 -3.38 -14.64
C MET A 89 12.27 -3.02 -16.07
N PRO A 90 11.07 -3.49 -16.49
CA PRO A 90 10.41 -3.05 -17.71
C PRO A 90 10.21 -1.53 -17.79
N PRO A 91 10.01 -1.00 -19.01
CA PRO A 91 9.55 0.36 -19.19
C PRO A 91 8.14 0.53 -18.63
N ASP A 92 7.76 1.76 -18.29
CA ASP A 92 6.43 2.09 -17.76
C ASP A 92 5.29 1.60 -18.67
N SER A 93 5.52 1.57 -19.98
CA SER A 93 4.55 1.11 -20.99
C SER A 93 4.16 -0.36 -20.85
N VAL A 94 5.05 -1.21 -20.31
CA VAL A 94 4.77 -2.64 -20.08
C VAL A 94 3.84 -2.83 -18.88
N PHE A 95 3.90 -1.93 -17.89
CA PHE A 95 2.99 -1.93 -16.75
C PHE A 95 1.65 -1.25 -17.07
N ARG A 96 1.65 -0.26 -17.96
CA ARG A 96 0.44 0.48 -18.38
C ARG A 96 -0.24 -0.20 -19.55
N ARG A 97 -0.88 -1.34 -19.28
CA ARG A 97 -1.65 -2.13 -20.24
C ARG A 97 -3.15 -1.86 -20.10
N PRO A 98 -3.81 -1.25 -21.10
CA PRO A 98 -5.26 -0.97 -21.04
C PRO A 98 -6.12 -2.25 -21.00
N ASP A 99 -5.55 -3.37 -21.48
CA ASP A 99 -6.16 -4.70 -21.54
C ASP A 99 -6.00 -5.50 -20.24
N ASP A 100 -5.18 -5.01 -19.30
CA ASP A 100 -4.94 -5.69 -18.03
C ASP A 100 -5.81 -5.10 -16.92
N GLU A 101 -6.99 -5.70 -16.75
CA GLU A 101 -7.96 -5.25 -15.75
C GLU A 101 -7.46 -5.42 -14.29
N HIS A 102 -6.35 -6.13 -14.03
CA HIS A 102 -6.05 -6.57 -12.65
C HIS A 102 -4.59 -6.47 -12.19
N ALA A 103 -3.55 -6.50 -13.03
CA ALA A 103 -2.20 -6.71 -12.49
C ALA A 103 -1.49 -5.45 -11.95
N PHE A 104 -1.78 -4.24 -12.43
CA PHE A 104 -1.04 -3.02 -11.99
C PHE A 104 -1.86 -1.71 -12.07
N ILE A 105 -3.17 -1.76 -11.77
CA ILE A 105 -4.18 -0.69 -12.03
C ILE A 105 -3.78 0.72 -11.54
N ASP A 106 -3.09 0.82 -10.41
CA ASP A 106 -2.73 2.07 -9.75
C ASP A 106 -1.30 2.56 -10.09
N TYR A 107 -0.57 1.78 -10.90
CA TYR A 107 0.77 2.06 -11.40
C TYR A 107 1.80 2.44 -10.34
N TRP A 108 1.60 2.07 -9.07
CA TRP A 108 2.57 2.39 -8.00
C TRP A 108 3.93 1.79 -8.27
N ILE A 109 3.98 0.64 -8.96
CA ILE A 109 5.25 0.03 -9.35
C ILE A 109 6.08 0.91 -10.28
N THR A 110 5.48 1.82 -11.07
CA THR A 110 6.24 2.78 -11.90
C THR A 110 6.85 3.91 -11.05
N ASN A 111 6.39 4.11 -9.81
CA ASN A 111 7.04 5.01 -8.86
C ASN A 111 8.31 4.36 -8.32
N ARG A 112 9.45 4.77 -8.87
CA ARG A 112 10.77 4.22 -8.57
C ARG A 112 11.12 4.25 -7.08
N GLY A 113 10.78 5.33 -6.37
CA GLY A 113 11.04 5.48 -4.94
C GLY A 113 10.21 4.50 -4.10
N TRP A 114 8.91 4.41 -4.43
CA TRP A 114 8.00 3.48 -3.80
C TRP A 114 8.41 2.02 -4.04
N ALA A 115 8.67 1.64 -5.30
CA ALA A 115 9.07 0.28 -5.64
C ALA A 115 10.40 -0.11 -4.98
N SER A 116 11.39 0.79 -4.98
CA SER A 116 12.70 0.57 -4.35
C SER A 116 12.59 0.35 -2.85
N TYR A 117 11.67 1.03 -2.16
CA TYR A 117 11.45 0.86 -0.73
C TYR A 117 11.08 -0.60 -0.36
N PHE A 118 10.26 -1.27 -1.18
CA PHE A 118 9.79 -2.63 -0.89
C PHE A 118 10.81 -3.72 -1.22
N VAL A 119 11.73 -3.47 -2.16
CA VAL A 119 12.75 -4.47 -2.56
C VAL A 119 14.11 -4.27 -1.89
N TYR A 120 14.28 -3.18 -1.14
CA TYR A 120 15.52 -2.87 -0.41
C TYR A 120 16.06 -4.13 0.34
N PRO A 121 17.37 -4.42 0.27
CA PRO A 121 18.49 -3.61 -0.25
C PRO A 121 18.75 -3.70 -1.77
N ARG A 122 17.90 -4.40 -2.54
CA ARG A 122 18.07 -4.57 -3.99
C ARG A 122 17.88 -3.25 -4.73
N ARG A 123 18.56 -3.10 -5.86
CA ARG A 123 18.46 -1.91 -6.70
C ARG A 123 17.59 -2.18 -7.92
N LEU A 124 16.60 -1.35 -8.17
CA LEU A 124 15.81 -1.37 -9.41
C LEU A 124 16.42 -0.39 -10.42
N VAL A 125 16.52 -0.83 -11.66
CA VAL A 125 16.95 -0.03 -12.81
C VAL A 125 15.91 -0.17 -13.89
N TYR A 126 15.29 0.91 -14.33
CA TYR A 126 14.27 0.86 -15.39
C TYR A 126 14.96 0.92 -16.75
N SER A 127 14.41 0.22 -17.76
CA SER A 127 15.01 0.21 -19.10
C SER A 127 15.20 1.59 -19.69
N ASP A 128 14.25 2.50 -19.45
CA ASP A 128 14.29 3.88 -19.97
C ASP A 128 15.47 4.68 -19.39
N ASP A 129 15.87 4.37 -18.15
CA ASP A 129 17.04 4.98 -17.51
C ASP A 129 18.36 4.39 -18.04
N LEU A 130 18.34 3.09 -18.37
CA LEU A 130 19.51 2.39 -18.90
C LEU A 130 19.88 2.88 -20.31
N GLU A 131 18.88 3.20 -21.13
CA GLU A 131 19.10 3.79 -22.46
C GLU A 131 19.74 5.18 -22.37
N ALA A 132 19.41 5.96 -21.33
CA ALA A 132 19.98 7.28 -21.10
C ALA A 132 21.41 7.22 -20.55
N GLU A 133 21.73 6.28 -19.64
CA GLU A 133 23.05 6.13 -19.03
C GLU A 133 23.54 4.67 -18.95
N PRO A 134 23.99 4.06 -20.06
CA PRO A 134 24.34 2.63 -20.12
C PRO A 134 25.53 2.23 -19.23
N SER A 135 26.43 3.16 -18.94
CA SER A 135 27.73 2.86 -18.31
C SER A 135 27.70 2.77 -16.78
N ARG A 136 26.65 3.29 -16.12
CA ARG A 136 26.56 3.34 -14.64
C ARG A 136 25.77 2.19 -14.01
N LEU A 137 25.00 1.45 -14.80
CA LEU A 137 24.04 0.47 -14.30
C LEU A 137 24.32 -0.88 -14.97
N ARG A 138 24.90 -1.81 -14.20
CA ARG A 138 25.12 -3.20 -14.63
C ARG A 138 24.07 -4.07 -13.95
N PRO A 139 22.90 -4.29 -14.58
CA PRO A 139 21.89 -5.13 -13.98
C PRO A 139 22.34 -6.60 -14.02
N THR A 140 22.07 -7.32 -12.94
CA THR A 140 22.44 -8.73 -12.76
C THR A 140 21.26 -9.66 -12.99
N HIS A 141 20.05 -9.12 -12.89
CA HIS A 141 18.80 -9.82 -13.13
C HIS A 141 17.89 -8.98 -14.02
N VAL A 142 16.97 -9.62 -14.72
CA VAL A 142 15.87 -9.02 -15.47
C VAL A 142 14.54 -9.41 -14.84
N ALA A 143 13.68 -8.44 -14.63
CA ALA A 143 12.31 -8.65 -14.17
C ALA A 143 11.43 -8.96 -15.40
N ILE A 144 10.66 -10.03 -15.33
CA ILE A 144 9.77 -10.48 -16.39
C ILE A 144 8.36 -10.01 -16.08
N VAL A 145 7.77 -9.24 -16.98
CA VAL A 145 6.40 -8.73 -16.87
C VAL A 145 5.71 -8.85 -18.21
N HIS A 146 4.57 -9.55 -18.26
CA HIS A 146 3.88 -9.86 -19.51
C HIS A 146 4.79 -10.45 -20.59
N TYR A 147 5.70 -11.34 -20.20
CA TYR A 147 6.72 -11.94 -21.09
C TYR A 147 7.76 -10.96 -21.67
N TRP A 148 7.73 -9.68 -21.31
CA TRP A 148 8.84 -8.77 -21.55
C TRP A 148 10.06 -9.21 -20.75
N GLY A 149 11.26 -9.07 -21.30
CA GLY A 149 12.53 -9.35 -20.63
C GLY A 149 13.15 -10.69 -21.00
N TYR A 150 12.38 -11.65 -21.54
CA TYR A 150 12.94 -12.88 -22.10
C TYR A 150 13.85 -12.62 -23.31
N ASP A 151 13.58 -11.54 -24.05
CA ASP A 151 14.39 -11.05 -25.17
C ASP A 151 15.78 -10.55 -24.74
N LYS A 152 15.96 -10.27 -23.45
CA LYS A 152 17.20 -9.72 -22.89
C LYS A 152 18.13 -10.78 -22.30
N LEU A 153 17.66 -12.02 -22.18
CA LEU A 153 18.44 -13.14 -21.65
C LEU A 153 19.42 -13.66 -22.70
N ALA A 154 20.63 -14.00 -22.26
CA ALA A 154 21.64 -14.58 -23.14
C ALA A 154 21.44 -16.10 -23.39
N TYR A 155 20.46 -16.71 -22.73
CA TYR A 155 20.19 -18.15 -22.75
C TYR A 155 18.72 -18.45 -23.09
N PRO A 156 18.45 -19.61 -23.72
CA PRO A 156 17.09 -20.04 -23.98
C PRO A 156 16.38 -20.47 -22.69
N VAL A 157 15.09 -20.17 -22.60
CA VAL A 157 14.23 -20.56 -21.48
C VAL A 157 13.12 -21.47 -21.99
N ASP A 158 13.07 -22.70 -21.48
CA ASP A 158 12.11 -23.72 -21.90
C ASP A 158 10.67 -23.42 -21.48
N LYS A 159 10.49 -22.90 -20.25
CA LYS A 159 9.18 -22.56 -19.69
C LYS A 159 9.12 -21.07 -19.36
N LYS A 160 8.28 -20.34 -20.11
CA LYS A 160 8.07 -18.91 -19.92
C LYS A 160 6.84 -18.65 -19.09
N TYR A 161 7.00 -17.89 -18.02
CA TYR A 161 5.92 -17.36 -17.20
C TYR A 161 5.73 -15.86 -17.49
N PRO A 162 4.49 -15.34 -17.38
CA PRO A 162 4.19 -13.93 -17.62
C PRO A 162 4.84 -13.00 -16.57
N TYR A 163 5.04 -13.50 -15.35
CA TYR A 163 5.68 -12.76 -14.26
C TYR A 163 6.77 -13.61 -13.61
N ASP A 164 8.01 -13.11 -13.62
CA ASP A 164 9.15 -13.81 -13.01
C ASP A 164 10.34 -12.85 -12.82
N VAL A 165 11.46 -13.37 -12.34
CA VAL A 165 12.76 -12.69 -12.34
C VAL A 165 13.85 -13.70 -12.66
N MET A 166 14.76 -13.32 -13.54
CA MET A 166 15.80 -14.22 -14.03
C MET A 166 17.17 -13.53 -14.03
N PRO A 167 18.27 -14.25 -13.74
CA PRO A 167 19.61 -13.72 -13.93
C PRO A 167 19.91 -13.52 -15.41
N PHE A 168 20.80 -12.57 -15.74
CA PHE A 168 21.33 -12.43 -17.11
C PHE A 168 22.23 -13.60 -17.52
#